data_AF-A0A136HNL5-F1
#
_entry.id   AF-A0A136HNL5-F1
#
_cell.length_a   1.000
_cell.length_b   1.000
_cell.length_c   1.000
_cell.angle_alpha   90.00
_cell.angle_beta   90.00
_cell.angle_gamma   90.00
#
_symmetry.space_group_name_H-M   'P 1'
#
loop_
_entity.id
_entity.type
_entity.pdbx_description
1 polymer ?
#
loop_
_entity_poly.entity_id
_entity_poly.type
_entity_poly.pdbx_seq_one_letter_code
_entity_poly.pdbx_strand_id
1 'polypeptide(L)'
;MSDQEAIVLNRDVNAIVIPAGIHVRLKKDDVVTIMQSLGGSFTVSSETGIIARISAIDADVLGKEVEVIHAYETGTDPESIREAAWAFMKTVYDPEIPVNVVDLGLIYDCTVRALTDGLNHVHVKMTLTAPGCGMGPVIQSDIESGIKRMEGVETVDVEVVLDPPWNQNMMSEAAKLQLGML
;
A
#
# COMPACT_ATOMS: atom_id res chain seq x y z
N MET A 1 -20.75 -11.84 13.53
CA MET A 1 -21.29 -11.64 12.18
C MET A 1 -20.82 -10.27 11.77
N SER A 2 -19.75 -10.19 10.97
CA SER A 2 -19.24 -8.91 10.48
C SER A 2 -20.30 -8.33 9.55
N ASP A 3 -20.84 -7.17 9.88
CA ASP A 3 -21.73 -6.41 8.99
C ASP A 3 -20.96 -6.11 7.71
N GLN A 4 -21.22 -6.90 6.69
CA GLN A 4 -20.69 -6.71 5.36
C GLN A 4 -21.54 -5.64 4.67
N GLU A 5 -21.02 -4.41 4.65
CA GLU A 5 -21.67 -3.25 4.06
C GLU A 5 -21.63 -3.37 2.52
N ALA A 6 -22.81 -3.53 1.92
CA ALA A 6 -22.98 -3.47 0.48
C ALA A 6 -23.10 -2.01 0.03
N ILE A 7 -22.30 -1.61 -0.94
CA ILE A 7 -22.19 -0.24 -1.43
C ILE A 7 -22.37 -0.24 -2.94
N VAL A 8 -23.13 0.73 -3.44
CA VAL A 8 -23.30 1.00 -4.86
C VAL A 8 -22.23 1.99 -5.30
N LEU A 9 -21.43 1.63 -6.31
CA LEU A 9 -20.38 2.52 -6.83
C LEU A 9 -20.99 3.76 -7.48
N ASN A 10 -20.55 4.95 -7.05
CA ASN A 10 -21.10 6.20 -7.58
C ASN A 10 -20.51 6.65 -8.95
N ARG A 11 -19.39 6.03 -9.37
CA ARG A 11 -18.71 6.24 -10.66
C ARG A 11 -17.92 5.00 -11.07
N ASP A 12 -17.46 4.97 -12.33
CA ASP A 12 -16.48 4.00 -12.78
C ASP A 12 -15.16 4.15 -12.01
N VAL A 13 -14.53 3.03 -11.67
CA VAL A 13 -13.26 3.01 -10.93
C VAL A 13 -12.34 1.92 -11.47
N ASN A 14 -11.04 2.24 -11.53
CA ASN A 14 -10.02 1.24 -11.78
C ASN A 14 -9.73 0.52 -10.46
N ALA A 15 -9.87 -0.79 -10.47
CA ALA A 15 -9.57 -1.65 -9.34
C ALA A 15 -8.55 -2.72 -9.75
N ILE A 16 -7.99 -3.41 -8.77
CA ILE A 16 -6.98 -4.43 -9.00
C ILE A 16 -7.47 -5.76 -8.44
N VAL A 17 -7.61 -6.77 -9.29
CA VAL A 17 -8.06 -8.10 -8.88
C VAL A 17 -7.01 -8.74 -7.94
N ILE A 18 -7.45 -9.17 -6.76
CA ILE A 18 -6.62 -9.93 -5.81
C ILE A 18 -6.90 -11.42 -6.02
N PRO A 19 -5.89 -12.31 -6.07
CA PRO A 19 -4.44 -12.10 -5.90
C PRO A 19 -3.69 -11.74 -7.20
N ALA A 20 -4.40 -11.67 -8.33
CA ALA A 20 -3.77 -11.67 -9.65
C ALA A 20 -3.00 -10.39 -10.00
N GLY A 21 -3.25 -9.26 -9.33
CA GLY A 21 -2.67 -7.96 -9.68
C GLY A 21 -3.18 -7.38 -11.00
N ILE A 22 -4.28 -7.93 -11.54
CA ILE A 22 -4.82 -7.55 -12.84
C ILE A 22 -5.72 -6.33 -12.70
N HIS A 23 -5.47 -5.31 -13.53
CA HIS A 23 -6.32 -4.13 -13.58
C HIS A 23 -7.69 -4.47 -14.17
N VAL A 24 -8.75 -4.09 -13.47
CA VAL A 24 -10.14 -4.23 -13.90
C VAL A 24 -10.85 -2.88 -13.75
N ARG A 25 -11.88 -2.66 -14.54
CA ARG A 25 -12.78 -1.53 -14.35
C ARG A 25 -14.08 -2.03 -13.72
N LEU A 26 -14.38 -1.54 -12.52
CA LEU A 26 -15.70 -1.67 -11.92
C LEU A 26 -16.54 -0.50 -12.40
N LYS A 27 -17.80 -0.76 -12.76
CA LYS A 27 -18.67 0.25 -13.36
C LYS A 27 -19.47 0.98 -12.29
N LYS A 28 -19.84 2.22 -12.61
CA LYS A 28 -20.88 2.91 -11.88
C LYS A 28 -22.12 2.00 -11.74
N ASP A 29 -22.76 2.09 -10.59
CA ASP A 29 -23.94 1.34 -10.19
C ASP A 29 -23.71 -0.16 -9.92
N ASP A 30 -22.46 -0.67 -10.06
CA ASP A 30 -22.10 -2.00 -9.56
C ASP A 30 -22.26 -2.03 -8.03
N VAL A 31 -22.81 -3.14 -7.52
CA VAL A 31 -22.89 -3.40 -6.08
C VAL A 31 -21.65 -4.18 -5.66
N VAL A 32 -20.95 -3.66 -4.66
CA VAL A 32 -19.80 -4.32 -4.06
C VAL A 32 -19.94 -4.38 -2.55
N THR A 33 -19.42 -5.46 -1.96
CA THR A 33 -19.38 -5.64 -0.52
C THR A 33 -17.98 -5.35 -0.02
N ILE A 34 -17.81 -4.41 0.90
CA ILE A 34 -16.50 -4.18 1.52
C ILE A 34 -16.16 -5.38 2.41
N MET A 35 -15.05 -6.04 2.11
CA MET A 35 -14.52 -7.14 2.92
C MET A 35 -13.52 -6.64 3.95
N GLN A 36 -12.66 -5.69 3.56
CA GLN A 36 -11.59 -5.13 4.40
C GLN A 36 -11.35 -3.67 4.05
N SER A 37 -10.92 -2.91 5.06
CA SER A 37 -10.47 -1.51 4.94
C SER A 37 -9.12 -1.39 5.66
N LEU A 38 -8.03 -1.29 4.90
CA LEU A 38 -6.65 -1.30 5.42
C LEU A 38 -5.85 -0.18 4.77
N GLY A 39 -5.25 0.70 5.59
CA GLY A 39 -4.37 1.77 5.09
C GLY A 39 -5.06 2.75 4.14
N GLY A 40 -6.38 2.94 4.28
CA GLY A 40 -7.18 3.74 3.37
C GLY A 40 -7.58 3.03 2.07
N SER A 41 -7.04 1.85 1.76
CA SER A 41 -7.48 1.03 0.62
C SER A 41 -8.58 0.03 1.03
N PHE A 42 -9.41 -0.34 0.07
CA PHE A 42 -10.58 -1.18 0.31
C PHE A 42 -10.52 -2.45 -0.55
N THR A 43 -10.63 -3.61 0.10
CA THR A 43 -10.85 -4.88 -0.60
C THR A 43 -12.35 -5.12 -0.68
N VAL A 44 -12.87 -5.24 -1.90
CA VAL A 44 -14.30 -5.39 -2.16
C VAL A 44 -14.58 -6.67 -2.93
N SER A 45 -15.74 -7.27 -2.67
CA SER A 45 -16.29 -8.40 -3.42
C SER A 45 -17.44 -7.91 -4.29
N SER A 46 -17.33 -8.07 -5.61
CA SER A 46 -18.43 -7.82 -6.54
C SER A 46 -19.49 -8.93 -6.51
N GLU A 47 -20.70 -8.64 -7.01
CA GLU A 47 -21.76 -9.66 -7.18
C GLU A 47 -21.33 -10.82 -8.10
N THR A 48 -20.43 -10.55 -9.06
CA THR A 48 -19.86 -11.58 -9.95
C THR A 48 -18.83 -12.49 -9.28
N GLY A 49 -18.52 -12.27 -8.00
CA GLY A 49 -17.55 -13.05 -7.23
C GLY A 49 -16.10 -12.62 -7.41
N ILE A 50 -15.83 -11.54 -8.14
CA ILE A 50 -14.49 -10.96 -8.26
C ILE A 50 -14.16 -10.20 -6.99
N ILE A 51 -13.00 -10.49 -6.41
CA ILE A 51 -12.40 -9.73 -5.31
C ILE A 51 -11.41 -8.74 -5.92
N ALA A 52 -11.59 -7.46 -5.61
CA ALA A 52 -10.75 -6.40 -6.13
C ALA A 52 -10.38 -5.38 -5.05
N ARG A 53 -9.19 -4.79 -5.19
CA ARG A 53 -8.70 -3.68 -4.40
C ARG A 53 -9.06 -2.36 -5.08
N ILE A 54 -9.67 -1.45 -4.31
CA ILE A 54 -9.85 -0.04 -4.64
C ILE A 54 -8.84 0.77 -3.83
N SER A 55 -8.06 1.64 -4.50
CA SER A 55 -7.03 2.47 -3.87
C SER A 55 -7.66 3.56 -3.00
N ALA A 56 -6.91 4.06 -2.02
CA ALA A 56 -7.33 5.13 -1.13
C ALA A 56 -7.72 6.43 -1.87
N ILE A 57 -7.08 6.71 -3.01
CA ILE A 57 -7.41 7.88 -3.83
C ILE A 57 -8.81 7.79 -4.46
N ASP A 58 -9.33 6.57 -4.63
CA ASP A 58 -10.64 6.32 -5.21
C ASP A 58 -11.69 5.97 -4.14
N ALA A 59 -11.39 6.18 -2.86
CA ALA A 59 -12.30 5.87 -1.74
C ALA A 59 -13.66 6.57 -1.83
N ASP A 60 -13.69 7.74 -2.48
CA ASP A 60 -14.90 8.49 -2.77
C ASP A 60 -15.93 7.66 -3.53
N VAL A 61 -15.50 6.69 -4.35
CA VAL A 61 -16.41 5.78 -5.09
C VAL A 61 -17.28 4.94 -4.17
N LEU A 62 -16.77 4.66 -2.96
CA LEU A 62 -17.45 3.90 -1.92
C LEU A 62 -18.19 4.81 -0.93
N GLY A 63 -18.21 6.12 -1.16
CA GLY A 63 -18.74 7.10 -0.20
C GLY A 63 -17.95 7.14 1.11
N LYS A 64 -16.69 6.66 1.10
CA LYS A 64 -15.80 6.71 2.26
C LYS A 64 -14.88 7.92 2.13
N GLU A 65 -14.85 8.74 3.16
CA GLU A 65 -13.79 9.74 3.30
C GLU A 65 -12.57 9.04 3.88
N VAL A 66 -11.52 8.92 3.07
CA VAL A 66 -10.22 8.56 3.60
C VAL A 66 -9.52 9.84 3.94
N GLU A 67 -9.12 9.98 5.20
CA GLU A 67 -8.04 10.88 5.56
C GLU A 67 -6.79 10.37 4.85
N VAL A 68 -6.62 10.78 3.59
CA VAL A 68 -5.35 10.64 2.91
C VAL A 68 -4.42 11.48 3.76
N ILE A 69 -3.54 10.83 4.52
CA ILE A 69 -2.62 11.45 5.47
C ILE A 69 -1.81 12.46 4.65
N HIS A 70 -2.35 13.68 4.56
CA HIS A 70 -1.73 14.79 3.90
C HIS A 70 -0.78 15.35 4.93
N ALA A 71 0.46 15.48 4.49
CA ALA A 71 1.54 16.08 5.24
C ALA A 71 1.92 15.29 6.50
N TYR A 72 2.86 14.37 6.33
CA TYR A 72 4.01 14.45 7.21
C TYR A 72 4.63 15.85 6.98
N GLU A 73 4.14 16.87 7.72
CA GLU A 73 4.84 18.14 7.89
C GLU A 73 6.17 17.79 8.57
N THR A 74 7.09 17.35 7.75
CA THR A 74 8.42 16.90 8.14
C THR A 74 9.37 17.79 7.38
N GLY A 75 10.49 18.13 8.01
CA GLY A 75 11.49 18.97 7.37
C GLY A 75 11.85 18.44 6.00
N THR A 76 12.24 19.32 5.09
CA THR A 76 12.73 18.91 3.76
C THR A 76 14.16 18.34 3.82
N ASP A 77 14.71 18.14 5.02
CA ASP A 77 15.99 17.49 5.21
C ASP A 77 15.88 15.95 5.03
N PRO A 78 16.98 15.28 4.63
CA PRO A 78 16.95 13.86 4.32
C PRO A 78 16.46 12.95 5.44
N GLU A 79 16.73 13.30 6.70
CA GLU A 79 16.37 12.45 7.83
C GLU A 79 14.88 12.55 8.14
N SER A 80 14.34 13.77 8.14
CA SER A 80 12.90 14.02 8.24
C SER A 80 12.10 13.28 7.15
N ILE A 81 12.57 13.34 5.89
CA ILE A 81 11.93 12.62 4.78
C ILE A 81 12.05 11.10 4.97
N ARG A 82 13.18 10.61 5.47
CA ARG A 82 13.38 9.18 5.74
C ARG A 82 12.38 8.70 6.79
N GLU A 83 12.21 9.44 7.88
CA GLU A 83 11.23 9.13 8.93
C GLU A 83 9.79 9.16 8.39
N ALA A 84 9.44 10.18 7.60
CA ALA A 84 8.15 10.27 6.92
C ALA A 84 7.90 9.09 5.98
N ALA A 85 8.91 8.68 5.21
CA ALA A 85 8.84 7.53 4.31
C ALA A 85 8.57 6.23 5.08
N TRP A 86 9.28 5.99 6.19
CA TRP A 86 9.02 4.83 7.05
C TRP A 86 7.62 4.84 7.67
N ALA A 87 7.18 6.00 8.17
CA ALA A 87 5.84 6.16 8.72
C ALA A 87 4.77 5.89 7.66
N PHE A 88 4.94 6.41 6.44
CA PHE A 88 4.04 6.16 5.32
C PHE A 88 4.00 4.69 4.92
N MET A 89 5.16 4.05 4.75
CA MET A 89 5.23 2.63 4.39
C MET A 89 4.54 1.75 5.45
N LYS A 90 4.51 2.16 6.72
CA LYS A 90 3.74 1.45 7.77
C LYS A 90 2.23 1.52 7.58
N THR A 91 1.74 2.44 6.75
CA THR A 91 0.32 2.55 6.36
C THR A 91 -0.01 1.78 5.08
N VAL A 92 0.99 1.24 4.38
CA VAL A 92 0.79 0.39 3.20
C VAL A 92 0.63 -1.05 3.65
N TYR A 93 -0.49 -1.68 3.29
CA TYR A 93 -0.82 -3.06 3.67
C TYR A 93 -0.72 -4.00 2.48
N ASP A 94 -0.27 -5.22 2.74
CA ASP A 94 -0.35 -6.29 1.77
C ASP A 94 -1.82 -6.72 1.59
N PRO A 95 -2.36 -6.73 0.35
CA PRO A 95 -3.77 -7.07 0.13
C PRO A 95 -4.12 -8.56 0.30
N GLU A 96 -3.12 -9.44 0.32
CA GLU A 96 -3.27 -10.88 0.57
C GLU A 96 -3.03 -11.23 2.04
N ILE A 97 -2.09 -10.55 2.70
CA ILE A 97 -1.76 -10.73 4.11
C ILE A 97 -2.08 -9.42 4.85
N PRO A 98 -3.09 -9.38 5.76
CA PRO A 98 -3.62 -8.13 6.32
C PRO A 98 -2.69 -7.46 7.37
N VAL A 99 -1.41 -7.28 7.05
CA VAL A 99 -0.33 -6.70 7.83
C VAL A 99 0.39 -5.68 6.95
N ASN A 100 0.93 -4.61 7.55
CA ASN A 100 1.66 -3.60 6.79
C ASN A 100 3.02 -4.10 6.29
N VAL A 101 3.50 -3.53 5.19
CA VAL A 101 4.73 -3.98 4.52
C VAL A 101 5.98 -3.83 5.40
N VAL A 102 5.97 -2.90 6.36
CA VAL A 102 7.07 -2.70 7.31
C VAL A 102 7.08 -3.81 8.36
N ASP A 103 5.94 -4.08 9.01
CA ASP A 103 5.80 -5.12 10.04
C ASP A 103 5.87 -6.54 9.45
N LEU A 104 5.52 -6.71 8.17
CA LEU A 104 5.81 -7.93 7.42
C LEU A 104 7.30 -8.14 7.15
N GLY A 105 8.12 -7.11 7.30
CA GLY A 105 9.55 -7.17 6.99
C GLY A 105 9.83 -7.20 5.49
N LEU A 106 8.96 -6.58 4.67
CA LEU A 106 9.18 -6.47 3.22
C LEU A 106 10.11 -5.30 2.87
N ILE A 107 10.25 -4.30 3.74
CA ILE A 107 11.15 -3.16 3.52
C ILE A 107 12.52 -3.47 4.14
N TYR A 108 13.56 -3.52 3.31
CA TYR A 108 14.93 -3.81 3.73
C TYR A 108 15.74 -2.55 4.01
N ASP A 109 15.55 -1.52 3.19
CA ASP A 109 16.29 -0.28 3.32
C ASP A 109 15.48 0.90 2.77
N CYS A 110 15.70 2.08 3.32
CA CYS A 110 15.17 3.34 2.82
C CYS A 110 16.23 4.41 3.03
N THR A 111 16.80 4.87 1.92
CA THR A 111 17.86 5.88 1.90
C THR A 111 17.36 7.14 1.22
N VAL A 112 17.73 8.29 1.78
CA VAL A 112 17.37 9.60 1.22
C VAL A 112 18.66 10.35 0.90
N ARG A 113 18.76 10.87 -0.31
CA ARG A 113 19.90 11.65 -0.78
C ARG A 113 19.44 13.03 -1.20
N ALA A 114 20.03 14.05 -0.59
CA ALA A 114 19.83 15.44 -1.02
C ALA A 114 20.37 15.64 -2.45
N LEU A 115 19.59 16.34 -3.26
CA LEU A 115 19.92 16.78 -4.61
C LEU A 115 20.41 18.23 -4.58
N THR A 116 20.96 18.69 -5.70
CA THR A 116 21.62 20.01 -5.81
C THR A 116 20.67 21.20 -5.73
N ASP A 117 19.38 20.97 -5.90
CA ASP A 117 18.29 21.98 -5.88
C ASP A 117 17.61 22.10 -4.50
N GLY A 118 18.08 21.36 -3.49
CA GLY A 118 17.46 21.31 -2.16
C GLY A 118 16.28 20.36 -2.07
N LEU A 119 16.01 19.58 -3.12
CA LEU A 119 15.07 18.47 -3.12
C LEU A 119 15.82 17.15 -2.81
N ASN A 120 15.08 16.05 -2.74
CA ASN A 120 15.63 14.77 -2.32
C ASN A 120 15.24 13.64 -3.27
N HIS A 121 16.16 12.69 -3.41
CA HIS A 121 15.93 11.39 -4.03
C HIS A 121 15.76 10.33 -2.95
N VAL A 122 14.65 9.60 -2.97
CA VAL A 122 14.37 8.50 -2.05
C VAL A 122 14.56 7.17 -2.77
N HIS A 123 15.38 6.30 -2.20
CA HIS A 123 15.60 4.95 -2.71
C HIS A 123 15.17 3.94 -1.65
N VAL A 124 14.18 3.11 -1.97
CA VAL A 124 13.63 2.06 -1.10
C VAL A 124 14.02 0.71 -1.67
N LYS A 125 14.63 -0.15 -0.85
CA LYS A 125 14.80 -1.57 -1.17
C LYS A 125 13.71 -2.36 -0.48
N MET A 126 12.94 -3.10 -1.25
CA MET A 126 11.91 -3.98 -0.73
C MET A 126 12.03 -5.39 -1.32
N THR A 127 11.35 -6.35 -0.71
CA THR A 127 11.21 -7.71 -1.19
C THR A 127 9.74 -8.10 -1.27
N LEU A 128 9.47 -9.32 -1.74
CA LEU A 128 8.13 -9.90 -1.82
C LEU A 128 8.06 -11.17 -0.98
N THR A 129 6.87 -11.49 -0.51
CA THR A 129 6.60 -12.74 0.25
C THR A 129 6.88 -13.99 -0.58
N ALA A 130 6.73 -13.90 -1.91
CA ALA A 130 7.07 -14.94 -2.86
C ALA A 130 7.57 -14.35 -4.19
N PRO A 131 8.52 -15.03 -4.88
CA PRO A 131 8.90 -14.68 -6.25
C PRO A 131 7.68 -14.72 -7.17
N GLY A 132 7.43 -13.64 -7.92
CA GLY A 132 6.30 -13.56 -8.86
C GLY A 132 4.94 -13.28 -8.22
N CYS A 133 4.88 -12.77 -6.98
CA CYS A 133 3.64 -12.28 -6.38
C CYS A 133 2.98 -11.23 -7.30
N GLY A 134 1.72 -11.49 -7.72
CA GLY A 134 0.97 -10.60 -8.61
C GLY A 134 0.70 -9.22 -8.02
N MET A 135 0.62 -9.13 -6.69
CA MET A 135 0.46 -7.87 -5.96
C MET A 135 1.77 -7.11 -5.75
N GLY A 136 2.94 -7.70 -6.06
CA GLY A 136 4.24 -7.06 -5.87
C GLY A 136 4.36 -5.70 -6.59
N PRO A 137 4.08 -5.61 -7.90
CA PRO A 137 4.10 -4.34 -8.64
C PRO A 137 3.12 -3.29 -8.10
N VAL A 138 2.01 -3.74 -7.52
CA VAL A 138 0.98 -2.86 -6.94
C VAL A 138 1.49 -2.22 -5.67
N ILE A 139 2.06 -3.02 -4.78
CA ILE A 139 2.65 -2.54 -3.52
C ILE A 139 3.83 -1.60 -3.81
N GLN A 140 4.69 -1.96 -4.77
CA GLN A 140 5.80 -1.13 -5.23
C GLN A 140 5.31 0.25 -5.71
N SER A 141 4.27 0.27 -6.55
CA SER A 141 3.68 1.51 -7.08
C SER A 141 3.02 2.37 -5.99
N ASP A 142 2.39 1.75 -4.99
CA ASP A 142 1.77 2.47 -3.87
C ASP A 142 2.83 3.16 -3.01
N ILE A 143 3.94 2.46 -2.72
CA ILE A 143 5.08 3.02 -1.99
C ILE A 143 5.68 4.18 -2.77
N GLU A 144 5.98 3.98 -4.07
CA GLU A 144 6.57 5.00 -4.93
C GLU A 144 5.68 6.25 -5.01
N SER A 145 4.39 6.06 -5.32
CA SER A 145 3.45 7.16 -5.51
C SER A 145 3.16 7.92 -4.21
N GLY A 146 3.16 7.23 -3.08
CA GLY A 146 2.94 7.86 -1.77
C GLY A 146 4.13 8.67 -1.30
N ILE A 147 5.35 8.12 -1.38
CA ILE A 147 6.58 8.85 -1.02
C ILE A 147 6.79 10.04 -1.95
N LYS A 148 6.50 9.90 -3.26
CA LYS A 148 6.65 10.98 -4.24
C LYS A 148 5.78 12.20 -3.98
N ARG A 149 4.70 12.06 -3.19
CA ARG A 149 3.82 13.17 -2.80
C ARG A 149 4.31 13.92 -1.58
N MET A 150 5.38 13.46 -0.93
CA MET A 150 5.96 14.15 0.23
C MET A 150 6.66 15.44 -0.22
N GLU A 151 6.55 16.49 0.60
CA GLU A 151 7.23 17.75 0.35
C GLU A 151 8.76 17.54 0.37
N GLY A 152 9.46 18.16 -0.58
CA GLY A 152 10.92 18.04 -0.69
C GLY A 152 11.41 16.75 -1.37
N VAL A 153 10.52 15.89 -1.86
CA VAL A 153 10.88 14.71 -2.69
C VAL A 153 10.71 15.02 -4.17
N GLU A 154 11.78 14.87 -4.95
CA GLU A 154 11.77 15.05 -6.41
C GLU A 154 11.61 13.71 -7.14
N THR A 155 12.36 12.70 -6.69
CA THR A 155 12.38 11.37 -7.30
C THR A 155 12.32 10.28 -6.26
N VAL A 156 11.64 9.19 -6.62
CA VAL A 156 11.56 7.97 -5.81
C VAL A 156 11.93 6.79 -6.71
N ASP A 157 12.76 5.90 -6.19
CA ASP A 157 13.08 4.63 -6.80
C ASP A 157 12.81 3.52 -5.80
N VAL A 158 11.96 2.56 -6.18
CA VAL A 158 11.62 1.41 -5.34
C VAL A 158 12.17 0.17 -6.01
N GLU A 159 13.27 -0.35 -5.48
CA GLU A 159 13.96 -1.54 -5.98
C GLU A 159 13.39 -2.79 -5.31
N VAL A 160 12.93 -3.76 -6.10
CA VAL A 160 12.53 -5.08 -5.61
C VAL A 160 13.73 -6.04 -5.67
N VAL A 161 14.21 -6.47 -4.50
CA VAL A 161 15.30 -7.44 -4.34
C VAL A 161 14.78 -8.79 -3.86
N LEU A 162 15.36 -9.87 -4.39
CA LEU A 162 15.04 -11.26 -4.00
C LEU A 162 16.15 -11.92 -3.16
N ASP A 163 17.22 -11.18 -2.88
CA ASP A 163 18.34 -11.63 -2.05
C ASP A 163 18.63 -10.57 -0.97
N PRO A 164 18.54 -10.91 0.34
CA PRO A 164 18.10 -12.20 0.86
C PRO A 164 16.63 -12.51 0.52
N PRO A 165 16.23 -13.80 0.42
CA PRO A 165 14.83 -14.15 0.25
C PRO A 165 14.06 -13.88 1.54
N TRP A 166 12.84 -13.36 1.38
CA TRP A 166 11.95 -13.13 2.51
C TRP A 166 11.62 -14.43 3.25
N ASN A 167 11.52 -14.35 4.58
CA ASN A 167 11.00 -15.43 5.40
C ASN A 167 10.25 -14.89 6.63
N GLN A 168 9.42 -15.74 7.23
CA GLN A 168 8.56 -15.38 8.36
C GLN A 168 9.32 -14.87 9.59
N ASN A 169 10.62 -15.16 9.75
CA ASN A 169 11.39 -14.62 10.87
C ASN A 169 11.59 -13.11 10.76
N MET A 170 11.51 -12.54 9.54
CA MET A 170 11.62 -11.12 9.26
C MET A 170 10.40 -10.31 9.72
N MET A 171 9.27 -10.97 10.02
CA MET A 171 8.09 -10.31 10.56
C MET A 171 8.32 -9.83 12.00
N SER A 172 7.75 -8.66 12.32
CA SER A 172 7.74 -8.15 13.69
C SER A 172 6.93 -9.05 14.62
N GLU A 173 7.17 -8.98 15.93
CA GLU A 173 6.41 -9.76 16.91
C GLU A 173 4.91 -9.44 16.87
N ALA A 174 4.57 -8.16 16.64
CA ALA A 174 3.19 -7.72 16.48
C ALA A 174 2.51 -8.39 15.26
N ALA A 175 3.21 -8.46 14.12
CA ALA A 175 2.71 -9.15 12.93
C ALA A 175 2.52 -10.65 13.16
N LYS A 176 3.49 -11.32 13.80
CA LYS A 176 3.42 -12.74 14.15
C LYS A 176 2.23 -13.03 15.08
N LEU A 177 2.01 -12.19 16.09
CA LEU A 177 0.87 -12.31 16.99
C LEU A 177 -0.47 -12.13 16.26
N GLN A 178 -0.56 -11.12 15.39
CA GLN A 178 -1.76 -10.85 14.60
C GLN A 178 -2.13 -12.02 13.67
N LEU A 179 -1.12 -12.72 13.14
CA LEU A 179 -1.30 -13.90 12.29
C LEU A 179 -1.42 -15.22 13.09
N GLY A 180 -1.41 -15.18 14.42
CA GLY A 180 -1.56 -16.36 15.28
C GLY A 180 -0.35 -17.30 15.26
N MET A 181 0.85 -16.77 15.03
CA MET A 181 2.11 -17.52 14.92
C MET A 181 2.93 -17.53 16.22
N LEU A 182 2.43 -16.87 17.27
CA LEU A 182 2.99 -16.76 18.62
C LEU A 182 1.99 -17.26 19.65
#